data_AF-A0A016TRI8-F1
#
_entry.id   AF-A0A016TRI8-F1
#
_cell.length_a   1.000
_cell.length_b   1.000
_cell.length_c   1.000
_cell.angle_alpha   90.00
_cell.angle_beta   90.00
_cell.angle_gamma   90.00
#
_symmetry.space_group_name_H-M   'P 1'
#
loop_
_entity.id
_entity.type
_entity.pdbx_description
1 polymer ?
#
loop_
_entity_poly.entity_id
_entity_poly.type
_entity_poly.pdbx_seq_one_letter_code
_entity_poly.pdbx_strand_id
1 'polypeptide(L)'
;MKARPRPSTLPNGSSKVGYCNFKENFNDFIIIKYESGHRGIRNVASQFDDIFTLAGVPSHHRAVIRKEMLVGRTIHSTSGTTLRRHVEMLLYSNRTLLQMITQLYYYDFIVFGFKFPNLTEISQRYETSTRS
;
A
#
# COMPACT_ATOMS: atom_id res chain seq x y z
N MET A 1 10.79 8.83 28.53
CA MET A 1 10.14 7.84 27.66
C MET A 1 10.99 6.57 27.70
N LYS A 2 10.48 5.50 28.32
CA LYS A 2 11.23 4.26 28.56
C LYS A 2 10.96 3.30 27.39
N ALA A 3 12.02 2.90 26.68
CA ALA A 3 11.90 1.89 25.62
C ALA A 3 11.32 0.60 26.19
N ARG A 4 10.35 0.00 25.49
CA ARG A 4 9.74 -1.26 25.90
C ARG A 4 10.79 -2.37 25.73
N PRO A 5 11.04 -3.25 26.74
CA PRO A 5 12.07 -4.27 26.62
C PRO A 5 11.71 -5.29 25.54
N ARG A 6 12.72 -5.79 24.83
CA ARG A 6 12.57 -6.95 23.93
C ARG A 6 12.09 -8.16 24.76
N PRO A 7 11.07 -8.92 24.32
CA PRO A 7 10.68 -10.13 25.01
C PRO A 7 11.83 -11.14 24.93
N SER A 8 12.44 -11.42 26.07
CA SER A 8 13.44 -12.45 26.25
C SER A 8 12.72 -13.78 26.50
N THR A 9 12.49 -14.56 25.44
CA THR A 9 12.41 -16.04 25.39
C THR A 9 11.59 -16.46 24.15
N LEU A 10 12.26 -17.02 23.14
CA LEU A 10 11.59 -17.86 22.15
C LEU A 10 11.52 -19.29 22.72
N PRO A 11 10.32 -19.88 22.92
CA PRO A 11 10.25 -21.28 23.26
C PRO A 11 10.62 -22.12 22.04
N ASN A 12 11.56 -23.05 22.25
CA ASN A 12 11.77 -24.18 21.36
C ASN A 12 10.46 -24.97 21.20
N GLY A 13 10.13 -25.32 19.96
CA GLY A 13 9.14 -26.35 19.67
C GLY A 13 7.92 -25.83 18.91
N SER A 14 7.74 -26.40 17.71
CA SER A 14 6.49 -26.41 16.95
C SER A 14 6.10 -25.06 16.30
N SER A 15 6.77 -24.70 15.21
CA SER A 15 6.22 -23.78 14.22
C SER A 15 4.99 -24.41 13.54
N LYS A 16 3.84 -24.36 14.23
CA LYS A 16 2.55 -24.30 13.55
C LYS A 16 2.50 -22.95 12.86
N VAL A 17 2.94 -22.89 11.61
CA VAL A 17 2.60 -21.78 10.71
C VAL A 17 1.12 -21.95 10.38
N GLY A 18 0.24 -21.42 11.23
CA GLY A 18 -1.18 -21.74 11.16
C GLY A 18 -2.02 -20.72 11.90
N TYR A 19 -2.68 -19.88 11.10
CA TYR A 19 -3.49 -18.72 11.44
C TYR A 19 -2.68 -17.45 11.77
N CYS A 20 -2.48 -16.64 10.72
CA CYS A 20 -2.26 -15.21 10.88
C CYS A 20 -3.48 -14.64 11.62
N ASN A 21 -3.38 -14.46 12.93
CA ASN A 21 -4.38 -13.78 13.75
C ASN A 21 -4.34 -12.27 13.49
N PHE A 22 -4.47 -11.87 12.21
CA PHE A 22 -4.39 -10.49 11.76
C PHE A 22 -5.44 -9.62 12.46
N LYS A 23 -6.65 -10.17 12.66
CA LYS A 23 -7.72 -9.47 13.38
C LYS A 23 -7.35 -9.20 14.84
N GLU A 24 -6.79 -10.19 15.53
CA GLU A 24 -6.47 -10.08 16.96
C GLU A 24 -5.25 -9.18 17.22
N ASN A 25 -4.30 -9.18 16.28
CA ASN A 25 -3.05 -8.43 16.37
C ASN A 25 -3.02 -7.22 15.42
N PHE A 26 -4.18 -6.74 14.96
CA PHE A 26 -4.23 -5.66 13.95
C PHE A 26 -3.44 -4.42 14.39
N ASN A 27 -3.53 -4.09 15.68
CA ASN A 27 -2.87 -2.93 16.28
C ASN A 27 -1.35 -3.09 16.43
N ASP A 28 -0.82 -4.30 16.21
CA ASP A 28 0.62 -4.56 16.26
C ASP A 28 1.29 -4.31 14.89
N PHE A 29 0.50 -4.09 13.84
CA PHE A 29 1.01 -3.81 12.49
C PHE A 29 1.13 -2.31 12.23
N ILE A 30 2.22 -1.94 11.54
CA ILE A 30 2.35 -0.64 10.89
C ILE A 30 1.91 -0.82 9.43
N ILE A 31 0.79 -0.19 9.06
CA ILE A 31 0.25 -0.27 7.70
C ILE A 31 0.91 0.80 6.82
N ILE A 32 1.63 0.37 5.78
CA ILE A 32 2.22 1.25 4.78
C ILE A 32 1.29 1.35 3.58
N LYS A 33 0.83 2.56 3.27
CA LYS A 33 -0.01 2.79 2.08
C LYS A 33 0.89 2.99 0.86
N TYR A 34 0.87 1.99 -0.03
CA TYR A 34 1.60 2.06 -1.28
C TYR A 34 0.92 3.04 -2.24
N GLU A 35 1.69 4.01 -2.73
CA GLU A 35 1.28 4.94 -3.77
C GLU A 35 2.23 4.85 -4.96
N SER A 36 1.67 4.84 -6.17
CA SER A 36 2.45 4.82 -7.40
C SER A 36 2.89 6.22 -7.83
N GLY A 37 3.86 6.27 -8.74
CA GLY A 37 4.43 7.52 -9.25
C GLY A 37 5.49 8.14 -8.33
N HIS A 38 6.11 9.21 -8.81
CA HIS A 38 7.31 9.77 -8.19
C HIS A 38 7.03 10.35 -6.78
N ARG A 39 5.84 10.93 -6.57
CA ARG A 39 5.39 11.39 -5.24
C ARG A 39 5.05 10.22 -4.32
N GLY A 40 4.36 9.20 -4.84
CA GLY A 40 3.98 8.03 -4.05
C GLY A 40 5.18 7.24 -3.53
N ILE A 41 6.19 7.03 -4.38
CA ILE A 41 7.45 6.37 -3.97
C ILE A 41 8.17 7.16 -2.87
N ARG A 42 8.19 8.50 -2.95
CA ARG A 42 8.73 9.34 -1.88
C ARG A 42 7.97 9.19 -0.57
N ASN A 43 6.63 9.15 -0.62
CA ASN A 43 5.78 8.95 0.56
C ASN A 43 6.05 7.58 1.19
N VAL A 44 6.15 6.53 0.37
CA VAL A 44 6.48 5.18 0.85
C VAL A 44 7.88 5.16 1.47
N ALA A 45 8.89 5.74 0.81
CA ALA A 45 10.24 5.83 1.35
C ALA A 45 10.31 6.62 2.68
N SER A 46 9.42 7.60 2.88
CA SER A 46 9.30 8.29 4.17
C SER A 46 8.71 7.39 5.25
N GLN A 47 7.61 6.70 4.96
CA GLN A 47 6.98 5.76 5.91
C GLN A 47 7.96 4.66 6.35
N PHE A 48 8.77 4.14 5.43
CA PHE A 48 9.82 3.17 5.76
C PHE A 48 10.92 3.79 6.64
N ASP A 49 11.32 5.03 6.38
CA ASP A 49 12.31 5.73 7.21
C ASP A 49 11.83 5.90 8.66
N ASP A 50 10.55 6.22 8.85
CA ASP A 50 9.91 6.33 10.17
C ASP A 50 9.93 4.97 10.90
N ILE A 51 9.62 3.87 10.20
CA ILE A 51 9.65 2.51 10.75
C ILE A 51 11.06 2.12 11.17
N PHE A 52 12.06 2.38 10.34
CA PHE A 52 13.45 2.07 10.66
C PHE A 52 13.98 2.96 11.79
N THR A 53 13.50 4.20 11.89
CA THR A 53 13.80 5.08 13.03
C THR A 53 13.26 4.47 14.32
N LEU A 54 12.00 4.02 14.32
CA LEU A 54 11.37 3.37 15.48
C LEU A 54 12.10 2.08 15.87
N ALA A 55 12.61 1.33 14.89
CA ALA A 55 13.40 0.12 15.11
C ALA A 55 14.85 0.39 15.58
N GLY A 56 15.26 1.66 15.68
CA GLY A 56 16.61 2.05 16.13
C GLY A 56 17.70 1.84 15.08
N VAL A 57 17.35 1.79 13.79
CA VAL A 57 18.32 1.66 12.70
C VAL A 57 19.12 2.97 12.56
N PRO A 58 20.47 2.91 12.57
CA PRO A 58 21.32 4.08 12.37
C PRO A 58 21.00 4.85 11.08
N SER A 59 21.08 6.18 11.15
CA SER A 59 20.72 7.08 10.05
C SER A 59 21.47 6.80 8.74
N HIS A 60 22.73 6.37 8.80
CA HIS A 60 23.52 6.08 7.60
C HIS A 60 22.97 4.88 6.81
N HIS A 61 22.51 3.82 7.48
CA HIS A 61 21.84 2.70 6.82
C HIS A 61 20.50 3.12 6.23
N ARG A 62 19.72 3.90 6.98
CA ARG A 62 18.43 4.41 6.51
C ARG A 62 18.58 5.30 5.28
N ALA A 63 19.62 6.14 5.23
CA ALA A 63 19.92 6.98 4.07
C ALA A 63 20.21 6.15 2.81
N VAL A 64 20.96 5.05 2.94
CA VAL A 64 21.21 4.11 1.83
C VAL A 64 19.90 3.47 1.38
N ILE A 65 19.11 2.91 2.30
CA ILE A 65 17.82 2.28 1.97
C ILE A 65 16.89 3.27 1.27
N ARG A 66 16.76 4.48 1.82
CA ARG A 66 15.94 5.54 1.22
C ARG A 66 16.42 5.88 -0.19
N LYS A 67 17.73 6.01 -0.39
CA LYS A 67 18.29 6.26 -1.73
C LYS A 67 17.90 5.15 -2.71
N GLU A 68 18.09 3.88 -2.34
CA GLU A 68 17.74 2.74 -3.21
C GLU A 68 16.24 2.66 -3.51
N MET A 69 15.38 2.98 -2.53
CA MET A 69 13.94 3.07 -2.76
C MET A 69 13.56 4.17 -3.77
N LEU A 70 14.31 5.28 -3.79
CA LEU A 70 14.06 6.43 -4.67
C LEU A 70 14.65 6.28 -6.08
N VAL A 71 15.72 5.50 -6.25
CA VAL A 71 16.32 5.18 -7.56
C VAL A 71 15.28 4.54 -8.50
N GLY A 72 14.28 3.87 -7.92
CA GLY A 72 13.11 3.42 -8.65
C GLY A 72 13.28 2.04 -9.27
N ARG A 73 12.16 1.53 -9.79
CA ARG A 73 11.98 0.12 -10.13
C ARG A 73 12.87 -0.36 -11.27
N THR A 74 13.21 -1.64 -11.21
CA THR A 74 13.70 -2.40 -12.36
C THR A 74 12.73 -2.28 -13.54
N ILE A 75 13.28 -2.39 -14.75
CA ILE A 75 12.58 -2.23 -16.04
C ILE A 75 11.29 -3.09 -16.14
N HIS A 76 11.13 -4.12 -15.30
CA HIS A 76 10.00 -5.05 -15.27
C HIS A 76 8.87 -4.64 -14.31
N SER A 77 8.79 -3.36 -13.95
CA SER A 77 7.67 -2.82 -13.18
C SER A 77 6.35 -3.02 -13.93
N THR A 78 5.47 -3.88 -13.43
CA THR A 78 4.08 -4.02 -13.90
C THR A 78 3.21 -2.79 -13.62
N SER A 79 3.71 -1.86 -12.80
CA SER A 79 3.04 -0.60 -12.51
C SER A 79 3.26 0.39 -13.66
N GLY A 80 2.18 0.73 -14.37
CA GLY A 80 2.21 1.68 -15.48
C GLY A 80 2.23 1.04 -16.87
N THR A 81 2.07 -0.27 -16.97
CA THR A 81 1.87 -0.94 -18.27
C THR A 81 0.60 -0.42 -18.95
N THR A 82 0.60 -0.40 -20.27
CA THR A 82 -0.58 -0.07 -21.09
C THR A 82 -1.79 -0.92 -20.70
N LEU A 83 -1.55 -2.20 -20.39
CA LEU A 83 -2.58 -3.12 -19.90
C LEU A 83 -3.20 -2.67 -18.58
N ARG A 84 -2.38 -2.30 -17.57
CA ARG A 84 -2.92 -1.81 -16.30
C ARG A 84 -3.78 -0.56 -16.49
N ARG A 85 -3.32 0.40 -17.30
CA ARG A 85 -4.11 1.61 -17.61
C ARG A 85 -5.42 1.25 -18.32
N HIS A 86 -5.37 0.32 -19.26
CA HIS A 86 -6.55 -0.14 -19.98
C HIS A 86 -7.58 -0.78 -19.04
N VAL A 87 -7.14 -1.66 -18.12
CA VAL A 87 -8.01 -2.27 -17.12
C VAL A 87 -8.55 -1.23 -16.13
N GLU A 88 -7.73 -0.28 -15.68
CA GLU A 88 -8.20 0.84 -14.84
C GLU A 88 -9.29 1.63 -15.55
N MET A 89 -9.11 1.98 -16.82
CA MET A 89 -10.13 2.67 -17.61
C MET A 89 -11.43 1.85 -17.69
N LEU A 90 -11.36 0.56 -18.01
CA LEU A 90 -12.55 -0.30 -18.08
C LEU A 90 -13.27 -0.41 -16.73
N LEU A 91 -12.53 -0.49 -15.62
CA LEU A 91 -13.08 -0.54 -14.28
C LEU A 91 -13.83 0.75 -13.94
N TYR A 92 -13.22 1.91 -14.21
CA TYR A 92 -13.80 3.21 -13.88
C TYR A 92 -14.87 3.68 -14.88
N SER A 93 -14.97 3.07 -16.07
CA SER A 93 -16.02 3.38 -17.07
C SER A 93 -17.35 2.68 -16.79
N ASN A 94 -17.30 1.58 -16.05
CA ASN A 94 -18.44 0.70 -15.85
C ASN A 94 -18.91 0.79 -14.39
N ARG A 95 -20.02 1.51 -14.19
CA ARG A 95 -20.61 1.73 -12.86
C ARG A 95 -20.94 0.44 -12.13
N THR A 96 -21.54 -0.53 -12.83
CA THR A 96 -21.92 -1.83 -12.24
C THR A 96 -20.68 -2.60 -11.78
N LEU A 97 -19.65 -2.66 -12.62
CA LEU A 97 -18.39 -3.32 -12.30
C LEU A 97 -17.68 -2.64 -11.12
N LEU A 98 -17.59 -1.32 -11.12
CA LEU A 98 -16.99 -0.56 -10.02
C LEU A 98 -17.75 -0.78 -8.72
N GLN A 99 -19.09 -0.82 -8.76
CA GLN A 99 -19.92 -1.11 -7.60
C GLN A 99 -19.67 -2.53 -7.06
N MET A 100 -19.60 -3.54 -7.93
CA MET A 100 -19.31 -4.92 -7.53
C MET A 100 -17.94 -5.04 -6.86
N ILE A 101 -16.89 -4.45 -7.44
CA ILE A 101 -15.54 -4.45 -6.85
C ILE A 101 -15.52 -3.68 -5.53
N THR A 102 -16.23 -2.54 -5.43
CA THR A 102 -16.32 -1.78 -4.19
C THR A 102 -16.99 -2.58 -3.07
N GLN A 103 -18.05 -3.34 -3.40
CA GLN A 103 -18.71 -4.22 -2.45
C GLN A 103 -17.83 -5.40 -2.05
N LEU A 104 -17.12 -6.01 -3.01
CA LEU A 104 -16.19 -7.11 -2.75
C LEU A 104 -15.10 -6.73 -1.75
N TYR A 105 -14.58 -5.51 -1.84
CA TYR A 105 -13.51 -4.99 -0.98
C TYR A 105 -13.99 -4.03 0.12
N TYR A 106 -15.29 -4.02 0.44
CA TYR A 106 -15.90 -3.04 1.34
C TYR A 106 -15.19 -2.94 2.70
N TYR A 107 -14.89 -4.08 3.33
CA TYR A 107 -14.21 -4.09 4.63
C TYR A 107 -12.78 -3.56 4.55
N ASP A 108 -12.07 -3.80 3.45
CA ASP A 108 -10.71 -3.31 3.27
C ASP A 108 -10.69 -1.78 3.19
N PHE A 109 -11.69 -1.16 2.54
CA PHE A 109 -11.83 0.30 2.54
C PHE A 109 -11.97 0.87 3.95
N ILE A 110 -12.74 0.20 4.81
CA ILE A 110 -12.98 0.62 6.20
C ILE A 110 -11.73 0.37 7.06
N VAL A 111 -11.24 -0.86 7.08
CA VAL A 111 -10.15 -1.31 7.96
C VAL A 111 -8.87 -0.52 7.67
N PHE A 112 -8.56 -0.25 6.40
CA PHE A 112 -7.36 0.48 6.03
C PHE A 112 -7.58 1.97 5.80
N GLY A 113 -8.82 2.47 5.98
CA GLY A 113 -9.17 3.88 5.80
C GLY A 113 -8.87 4.39 4.39
N PHE A 114 -9.25 3.62 3.36
CA PHE A 114 -9.26 4.09 1.98
C PHE A 114 -10.59 4.80 1.67
N LYS A 115 -10.53 5.79 0.78
CA LYS A 115 -11.74 6.48 0.32
C LYS A 115 -12.52 5.56 -0.62
N PHE A 116 -13.84 5.49 -0.44
CA PHE A 116 -14.70 4.84 -1.40
C PHE A 116 -14.66 5.55 -2.76
N PRO A 117 -14.70 4.83 -3.88
CA PRO A 117 -14.75 5.44 -5.20
C PRO A 117 -16.08 6.17 -5.41
N ASN A 118 -16.04 7.32 -6.08
CA ASN A 118 -17.25 8.08 -6.41
C ASN A 118 -17.99 7.42 -7.57
N LEU A 119 -19.11 6.76 -7.29
CA LEU A 119 -19.93 6.06 -8.29
C LEU A 119 -20.71 7.02 -9.22
N THR A 120 -20.70 8.33 -8.94
CA THR A 120 -21.44 9.37 -9.68
C THR A 120 -20.56 10.15 -10.67
N GLU A 121 -19.23 10.15 -10.49
CA GLU A 121 -18.26 10.88 -11.34
C GLU A 121 -17.78 10.11 -12.58
N ILE A 122 -18.31 8.91 -12.81
CA ILE A 122 -17.89 7.99 -13.89
C ILE A 122 -18.10 8.57 -15.30
N SER A 123 -18.92 9.62 -15.46
CA SER A 123 -19.25 10.18 -16.77
C SER A 123 -18.35 11.32 -17.26
N GLN A 124 -17.42 11.88 -16.47
CA GLN A 124 -16.77 13.16 -16.84
C GLN A 124 -15.32 13.09 -17.35
N ARG A 125 -14.64 11.94 -17.31
CA ARG A 125 -13.28 11.81 -17.89
C ARG A 125 -13.23 11.34 -19.35
N TYR A 126 -14.38 10.97 -19.92
CA TYR A 126 -14.48 10.47 -21.29
C TYR A 126 -14.54 11.57 -22.35
N GLU A 127 -15.00 12.78 -22.00
CA GLU A 127 -15.22 13.85 -22.98
C GLU A 127 -13.95 14.66 -23.30
N THR A 128 -12.90 14.59 -22.46
CA THR A 128 -11.65 15.35 -22.68
C THR A 128 -10.57 14.60 -23.46
N SER A 129 -10.76 13.31 -23.78
CA SER A 129 -9.75 12.49 -24.47
C SER A 129 -10.05 12.21 -25.96
N THR A 130 -11.24 12.56 -26.44
CA THR A 130 -11.67 12.33 -27.84
C THR A 130 -11.74 13.62 -28.67
N ARG A 131 -11.21 14.73 -28.14
CA ARG A 131 -11.19 16.05 -28.81
C ARG A 131 -9.81 16.69 -28.84
N SER A 132 -8.76 15.89 -29.05
CA SER A 132 -7.40 16.35 -29.33
C SER A 132 -6.79 15.56 -30.46
#